data_AF-A0A919D6W5-F1
#
_entry.id   AF-A0A919D6W5-F1
#
_cell.length_a   1.000
_cell.length_b   1.000
_cell.length_c   1.000
_cell.angle_alpha   90.00
_cell.angle_beta   90.00
_cell.angle_gamma   90.00
#
_symmetry.space_group_name_H-M   'P 1'
#
loop_
_entity.id
_entity.type
_entity.pdbx_description
1 polymer ?
#
loop_
_entity_poly.entity_id
_entity_poly.type
_entity_poly.pdbx_seq_one_letter_code
_entity_poly.pdbx_strand_id
1 'polypeptide(L)'
;MGVGIEVLIVDWPRVEAAQPGDREELLVDAAFGEAYSDGLFEHGWSWSTHPGEDWYGRYALRNTLGSYKPHFWAGHRWDHMRDLVEPRARDVVDRVAPQLEVLREPFTQHAAESSGWIRSFESFADFLTDWGEVVTEAERRGWGIVGLRC
;
A
#
# COMPACT_ATOMS: atom_id res chain seq x y z
N MET A 1 -10.25 -18.85 3.69
CA MET A 1 -9.23 -18.14 2.88
C MET A 1 -9.53 -16.66 3.01
N GLY A 2 -8.53 -15.81 3.30
CA GLY A 2 -8.75 -14.38 3.55
C GLY A 2 -8.66 -13.57 2.26
N VAL A 3 -9.37 -12.45 2.20
CA VAL A 3 -9.31 -11.49 1.08
C VAL A 3 -7.92 -10.87 1.02
N GLY A 4 -7.30 -10.87 -0.16
CA GLY A 4 -6.04 -10.21 -0.41
C GLY A 4 -6.22 -8.80 -0.96
N ILE A 5 -5.14 -8.02 -0.98
CA ILE A 5 -5.10 -6.73 -1.68
C ILE A 5 -3.74 -6.55 -2.35
N GLU A 6 -3.77 -6.38 -3.66
CA GLU A 6 -2.59 -6.02 -4.46
C GLU A 6 -2.63 -4.53 -4.76
N VAL A 7 -1.47 -3.88 -4.60
CA VAL A 7 -1.31 -2.45 -4.82
C VAL A 7 -0.56 -2.23 -6.13
N LEU A 8 -1.23 -1.53 -7.04
CA LEU A 8 -0.71 -1.09 -8.32
C LEU A 8 -0.59 0.42 -8.34
N ILE A 9 0.40 0.93 -9.06
CA ILE A 9 0.33 2.25 -9.66
C ILE A 9 0.17 2.10 -11.17
N VAL A 10 -0.66 2.94 -11.80
CA VAL A 10 -1.06 2.80 -13.21
C VAL A 10 -1.08 4.13 -13.95
N ASP A 11 -0.64 4.12 -15.21
CA ASP A 11 -0.87 5.22 -16.15
C ASP A 11 -2.36 5.28 -16.51
N TRP A 12 -3.10 6.19 -15.89
CA TRP A 12 -4.56 6.24 -15.99
C TRP A 12 -5.06 6.48 -17.42
N PRO A 13 -4.49 7.41 -18.22
CA PRO A 13 -4.76 7.50 -19.65
C PRO A 13 -4.70 6.18 -20.43
N ARG A 14 -3.77 5.28 -20.09
CA ARG A 14 -3.66 3.96 -20.72
C ARG A 14 -4.86 3.07 -20.38
N VAL A 15 -5.29 3.08 -19.12
CA VAL A 15 -6.48 2.34 -18.67
C VAL A 15 -7.75 2.91 -19.31
N GLU A 16 -7.88 4.24 -19.38
CA GLU A 16 -9.04 4.90 -19.96
C GLU A 16 -9.17 4.68 -21.47
N ALA A 17 -8.07 4.46 -22.18
CA ALA A 17 -8.07 4.12 -23.59
C ALA A 17 -8.63 2.72 -23.90
N ALA A 18 -8.66 1.81 -22.91
CA ALA A 18 -9.32 0.52 -23.04
C ALA A 18 -10.85 0.66 -23.02
N GLN A 19 -11.55 -0.28 -23.67
CA GLN A 19 -13.01 -0.29 -23.65
C GLN A 19 -13.52 -0.41 -22.22
N PRO A 20 -14.62 0.27 -21.82
CA PRO A 20 -15.09 0.25 -20.45
C PRO A 20 -15.31 -1.16 -19.86
N GLY A 21 -15.71 -2.14 -20.68
CA GLY A 21 -15.89 -3.53 -20.27
C GLY A 21 -14.58 -4.30 -20.04
N ASP A 22 -13.47 -3.86 -20.64
CA ASP A 22 -12.18 -4.57 -20.60
C ASP A 22 -11.25 -4.00 -19.52
N ARG A 23 -11.58 -2.85 -18.92
CA ARG A 23 -10.73 -2.15 -17.94
C ARG A 23 -10.50 -2.96 -16.67
N GLU A 24 -11.53 -3.65 -16.18
CA GLU A 24 -11.39 -4.48 -14.99
C GLU A 24 -10.47 -5.67 -15.26
N GLU A 25 -10.68 -6.39 -16.36
CA GLU A 25 -9.83 -7.51 -16.78
C GLU A 25 -8.38 -7.06 -16.99
N LEU A 26 -8.17 -5.92 -17.66
CA LEU A 26 -6.84 -5.33 -17.86
C LEU A 26 -6.12 -5.06 -16.52
N LEU A 27 -6.83 -4.54 -15.51
CA LEU A 27 -6.27 -4.28 -14.19
C LEU A 27 -6.02 -5.57 -13.40
N VAL A 28 -6.92 -6.56 -13.51
CA VAL A 28 -6.78 -7.88 -12.90
C VAL A 28 -5.58 -8.63 -13.48
N ASP A 29 -5.41 -8.63 -14.80
CA ASP A 29 -4.24 -9.22 -15.46
C ASP A 29 -2.95 -8.47 -15.06
N ALA A 30 -3.02 -7.14 -14.98
CA ALA A 30 -1.90 -6.34 -14.49
C ALA A 30 -1.56 -6.61 -13.02
N ALA A 31 -2.49 -7.04 -12.16
CA ALA A 31 -2.19 -7.45 -10.79
C ALA A 31 -1.73 -8.91 -10.69
N PHE A 32 -2.39 -9.84 -11.40
CA PHE A 32 -2.35 -11.28 -11.14
C PHE A 32 -1.87 -12.15 -12.31
N GLY A 33 -1.56 -11.56 -13.48
CA GLY A 33 -1.11 -12.27 -14.69
C GLY A 33 0.27 -12.93 -14.56
N GLU A 34 0.78 -13.57 -15.61
CA GLU A 34 1.92 -14.52 -15.55
C GLU A 34 3.20 -14.03 -14.84
N ALA A 35 3.46 -12.72 -14.79
CA ALA A 35 4.53 -12.12 -13.98
C ALA A 35 4.33 -12.25 -12.44
N TYR A 36 3.21 -12.85 -12.00
CA TYR A 36 2.89 -13.10 -10.60
C TYR A 36 3.67 -14.30 -10.01
N SER A 37 4.44 -15.09 -10.79
CA SER A 37 5.02 -16.33 -10.24
C SER A 37 6.34 -16.21 -9.45
N ASP A 38 7.22 -15.26 -9.79
CA ASP A 38 8.63 -15.37 -9.36
C ASP A 38 9.05 -14.42 -8.22
N GLY A 39 8.28 -13.36 -7.95
CA GLY A 39 8.67 -12.28 -7.01
C GLY A 39 7.72 -12.00 -5.85
N LEU A 40 6.66 -12.80 -5.65
CA LEU A 40 5.51 -12.49 -4.77
C LEU A 40 5.82 -12.13 -3.31
N PHE A 41 7.01 -12.47 -2.85
CA PHE A 41 7.42 -12.27 -1.46
C PHE A 41 8.62 -11.34 -1.33
N GLU A 42 9.18 -10.87 -2.44
CA GLU A 42 10.25 -9.88 -2.40
C GLU A 42 9.61 -8.50 -2.24
N HIS A 43 9.86 -7.88 -1.09
CA HIS A 43 9.39 -6.54 -0.77
C HIS A 43 9.86 -5.55 -1.84
N GLY A 44 8.96 -4.65 -2.23
CA GLY A 44 9.27 -3.49 -3.06
C GLY A 44 8.58 -3.53 -4.42
N TRP A 45 9.17 -2.80 -5.37
CA TRP A 45 8.62 -2.61 -6.70
C TRP A 45 8.90 -3.79 -7.63
N SER A 46 7.87 -4.23 -8.32
CA SER A 46 7.98 -5.10 -9.50
C SER A 46 7.43 -4.36 -10.72
N TRP A 47 8.23 -4.34 -11.78
CA TRP A 47 7.91 -3.72 -13.06
C TRP A 47 7.97 -4.79 -14.15
N SER A 48 6.99 -4.81 -15.05
CA SER A 48 7.05 -5.72 -16.19
C SER A 48 8.20 -5.35 -17.12
N THR A 49 8.89 -6.36 -17.64
CA THR A 49 9.88 -6.20 -18.71
C THR A 49 9.29 -6.54 -20.09
N HIS A 50 8.02 -6.94 -20.15
CA HIS A 50 7.36 -7.28 -21.40
C HIS A 50 7.03 -6.03 -22.22
N PRO A 51 7.19 -6.06 -23.56
CA PRO A 51 6.84 -4.93 -24.41
C PRO A 51 5.36 -4.55 -24.28
N GLY A 52 5.09 -3.27 -24.01
CA GLY A 52 3.72 -2.74 -23.89
C GLY A 52 3.08 -2.88 -22.51
N GLU A 53 3.85 -3.34 -21.51
CA GLU A 53 3.45 -3.42 -20.09
C GLU A 53 4.16 -2.37 -19.20
N ASP A 54 4.71 -1.32 -19.79
CA ASP A 54 5.40 -0.22 -19.11
C ASP A 54 4.45 0.82 -18.47
N TRP A 55 3.17 0.48 -18.35
CA TRP A 55 2.11 1.37 -17.89
C TRP A 55 1.64 1.09 -16.46
N TYR A 56 2.19 0.07 -15.79
CA TYR A 56 1.87 -0.24 -14.40
C TYR A 56 3.10 -0.69 -13.60
N GLY A 57 3.01 -0.55 -12.28
CA GLY A 57 3.97 -1.09 -11.33
C GLY A 57 3.24 -1.75 -10.17
N ARG A 58 3.73 -2.90 -9.73
CA ARG A 58 3.23 -3.63 -8.55
C ARG A 58 4.11 -3.29 -7.35
N TYR A 59 3.51 -3.13 -6.18
CA TYR A 59 4.26 -2.95 -4.95
C TYR A 59 3.90 -4.02 -3.92
N ALA A 60 4.89 -4.82 -3.53
CA ALA A 60 4.73 -5.82 -2.49
C ALA A 60 5.04 -5.20 -1.11
N LEU A 61 4.00 -4.93 -0.31
CA LEU A 61 4.14 -4.37 1.04
C LEU A 61 4.74 -5.39 2.02
N ARG A 62 5.68 -4.93 2.85
CA ARG A 62 6.35 -5.73 3.89
C ARG A 62 5.34 -6.35 4.83
N ASN A 63 5.57 -7.62 5.16
CA ASN A 63 4.84 -8.34 6.19
C ASN A 63 3.31 -8.34 5.99
N THR A 64 2.83 -8.14 4.76
CA THR A 64 1.39 -8.21 4.45
C THR A 64 0.96 -9.57 3.92
N LEU A 65 1.88 -10.28 3.25
CA LEU A 65 1.64 -11.57 2.59
C LEU A 65 0.42 -11.52 1.65
N GLY A 66 0.24 -10.39 0.96
CA GLY A 66 -0.90 -10.12 0.09
C GLY A 66 -2.23 -9.97 0.82
N SER A 67 -2.29 -9.98 2.16
CA SER A 67 -3.55 -9.88 2.91
C SER A 67 -4.09 -8.45 2.95
N TYR A 68 -5.42 -8.30 2.89
CA TYR A 68 -6.09 -7.02 3.19
C TYR A 68 -5.98 -6.62 4.68
N LYS A 69 -5.81 -7.58 5.60
CA LYS A 69 -5.92 -7.33 7.05
C LYS A 69 -4.96 -6.27 7.62
N PRO A 70 -3.66 -6.19 7.22
CA PRO A 70 -2.77 -5.10 7.62
C PRO A 70 -3.34 -3.71 7.36
N HIS A 71 -4.02 -3.49 6.23
CA HIS A 71 -4.63 -2.20 5.86
C HIS A 71 -5.73 -1.82 6.85
N PHE A 72 -6.62 -2.78 7.12
CA PHE A 72 -7.67 -2.61 8.13
C PHE A 72 -7.08 -2.30 9.51
N TRP A 73 -6.11 -3.11 9.96
CA TRP A 73 -5.54 -2.95 11.29
C TRP A 73 -4.73 -1.66 11.41
N ALA A 74 -3.99 -1.23 10.38
CA ALA A 74 -3.32 0.06 10.38
C ALA A 74 -4.31 1.22 10.56
N GLY A 75 -5.44 1.21 9.83
CA GLY A 75 -6.51 2.18 10.03
C GLY A 75 -7.10 2.15 11.43
N HIS A 76 -7.41 0.95 11.93
CA HIS A 76 -7.91 0.75 13.30
C HIS A 76 -6.93 1.28 14.36
N ARG A 77 -5.62 1.00 14.21
CA ARG A 77 -4.58 1.53 15.11
C ARG A 77 -4.49 3.06 15.03
N TRP A 78 -4.59 3.62 13.83
CA TRP A 78 -4.58 5.05 13.64
C TRP A 78 -5.76 5.74 14.33
N ASP A 79 -6.96 5.17 14.27
CA ASP A 79 -8.14 5.77 14.92
C ASP A 79 -7.98 5.91 16.45
N HIS A 80 -7.25 5.00 17.10
CA HIS A 80 -6.95 5.11 18.54
C HIS A 80 -5.99 6.26 18.89
N MET A 81 -5.17 6.73 17.95
CA MET A 81 -4.18 7.77 18.21
C MET A 81 -4.45 9.09 17.50
N ARG A 82 -5.31 9.10 16.48
CA ARG A 82 -5.57 10.27 15.63
C ARG A 82 -5.86 11.53 16.46
N ASP A 83 -6.72 11.42 17.46
CA ASP A 83 -7.13 12.55 18.30
C ASP A 83 -6.05 13.05 19.28
N LEU A 84 -5.05 12.21 19.55
CA LEU A 84 -3.94 12.49 20.47
C LEU A 84 -2.73 13.13 19.77
N VAL A 85 -2.65 12.95 18.44
CA VAL A 85 -1.57 13.50 17.62
C VAL A 85 -1.88 14.96 17.26
N GLU A 86 -0.94 15.86 17.56
CA GLU A 86 -1.07 17.29 17.22
C GLU A 86 -1.45 17.46 15.74
N PRO A 87 -2.30 18.45 15.37
CA PRO A 87 -2.76 18.62 13.99
C PRO A 87 -1.62 18.68 12.96
N ARG A 88 -0.50 19.33 13.30
CA ARG A 88 0.69 19.38 12.43
C ARG A 88 1.37 18.03 12.22
N ALA A 89 1.30 17.13 13.20
CA ALA A 89 1.81 15.77 13.05
C ALA A 89 0.89 14.90 12.18
N ARG A 90 -0.42 15.23 12.09
CA ARG A 90 -1.33 14.60 11.10
C ARG A 90 -0.94 14.98 9.66
N ASP A 91 -0.67 16.26 9.40
CA ASP A 91 -0.22 16.79 8.08
C ASP A 91 1.17 16.25 7.63
N VAL A 92 1.81 15.51 8.50
CA VAL A 92 3.20 15.04 8.47
C VAL A 92 3.26 13.52 8.29
N VAL A 93 2.29 12.80 8.87
CA VAL A 93 1.98 11.42 8.47
C VAL A 93 1.67 11.37 6.96
N ASP A 94 1.14 12.47 6.41
CA ASP A 94 0.93 12.64 4.97
C ASP A 94 2.25 12.82 4.16
N ARG A 95 3.42 12.98 4.79
CA ARG A 95 4.71 13.34 4.14
C ARG A 95 5.95 12.51 4.61
N VAL A 96 5.66 11.28 5.03
CA VAL A 96 6.38 10.26 5.85
C VAL A 96 7.93 10.11 5.96
N ALA A 97 8.25 9.28 6.98
CA ALA A 97 9.49 8.66 7.48
C ALA A 97 10.15 9.31 8.72
N PRO A 98 10.77 10.50 8.69
CA PRO A 98 11.49 11.04 9.85
C PRO A 98 10.59 11.43 11.02
N GLN A 99 9.29 11.58 10.76
CA GLN A 99 8.32 12.11 11.71
C GLN A 99 7.43 11.02 12.33
N LEU A 100 7.55 9.76 11.87
CA LEU A 100 6.77 8.65 12.43
C LEU A 100 7.13 8.37 13.89
N GLU A 101 8.38 8.65 14.30
CA GLU A 101 8.82 8.45 15.69
C GLU A 101 8.00 9.24 16.71
N VAL A 102 7.41 10.38 16.32
CA VAL A 102 6.49 11.15 17.18
C VAL A 102 5.25 10.34 17.56
N LEU A 103 4.85 9.36 16.73
CA LEU A 103 3.71 8.49 16.98
C LEU A 103 4.05 7.30 17.89
N ARG A 104 5.33 7.04 18.19
CA ARG A 104 5.74 5.84 18.93
C ARG A 104 5.10 5.77 20.31
N GLU A 105 5.19 6.85 21.09
CA GLU A 105 4.59 6.89 22.43
C GLU A 105 3.06 6.73 22.37
N PRO A 106 2.30 7.53 21.59
CA PRO A 106 0.86 7.34 21.43
C PRO A 106 0.48 5.92 21.01
N PHE A 107 1.24 5.32 20.08
CA PHE A 107 0.98 3.96 19.63
C PHE A 107 1.17 2.96 20.76
N THR A 108 2.29 3.01 21.48
CA THR A 108 2.58 2.09 22.60
C THR A 108 1.54 2.21 23.70
N GLN A 109 1.08 3.42 24.01
CA GLN A 109 0.13 3.65 25.09
C GLN A 109 -1.31 3.27 24.73
N HIS A 110 -1.71 3.44 23.46
CA HIS A 110 -3.13 3.43 23.11
C HIS A 110 -3.52 2.45 22.00
N ALA A 111 -2.58 2.02 21.16
CA ALA A 111 -2.88 1.20 19.99
C ALA A 111 -2.24 -0.20 20.02
N ALA A 112 -1.15 -0.39 20.78
CA ALA A 112 -0.44 -1.66 20.84
C ALA A 112 -1.30 -2.79 21.45
N GLU A 113 -1.40 -3.92 20.75
CA GLU A 113 -2.09 -5.12 21.23
C GLU A 113 -1.35 -6.38 20.80
N SER A 114 -1.50 -7.46 21.57
CA SER A 114 -0.87 -8.75 21.31
C SER A 114 -1.58 -9.58 20.23
N SER A 115 -2.83 -9.25 19.90
CA SER A 115 -3.65 -9.94 18.89
C SER A 115 -3.86 -9.10 17.63
N GLY A 116 -4.11 -9.77 16.51
CA GLY A 116 -4.37 -9.11 15.22
C GLY A 116 -3.10 -8.82 14.41
N TRP A 117 -3.24 -7.99 13.37
CA TRP A 117 -2.12 -7.50 12.57
C TRP A 117 -1.65 -6.15 13.11
N ILE A 118 -0.43 -5.73 12.74
CA ILE A 118 0.15 -4.45 13.17
C ILE A 118 0.15 -4.33 14.70
N ARG A 119 0.90 -5.22 15.34
CA ARG A 119 0.93 -5.39 16.81
C ARG A 119 1.95 -4.48 17.49
N SER A 120 2.95 -4.04 16.76
CA SER A 120 4.01 -3.16 17.24
C SER A 120 4.07 -1.89 16.41
N PHE A 121 4.71 -0.88 16.99
CA PHE A 121 4.94 0.38 16.30
C PHE A 121 5.80 0.17 15.05
N GLU A 122 6.80 -0.71 15.11
CA GLU A 122 7.67 -1.02 13.97
C GLU A 122 6.86 -1.57 12.80
N SER A 123 5.94 -2.52 13.04
CA SER A 123 5.06 -3.02 11.98
C SER A 123 4.15 -1.93 11.41
N PHE A 124 3.71 -0.98 12.23
CA PHE A 124 2.89 0.15 11.80
C PHE A 124 3.71 1.14 10.96
N ALA A 125 4.91 1.49 11.42
CA ALA A 125 5.82 2.41 10.76
C ALA A 125 6.34 1.86 9.42
N ASP A 126 6.69 0.57 9.37
CA ASP A 126 7.06 -0.11 8.12
C ASP A 126 5.93 -0.05 7.10
N PHE A 127 4.70 -0.35 7.54
CA PHE A 127 3.52 -0.30 6.66
C PHE A 127 3.24 1.10 6.13
N LEU A 128 3.36 2.14 6.97
CA LEU A 128 3.21 3.53 6.50
C LEU A 128 4.35 3.98 5.60
N THR A 129 5.56 3.49 5.83
CA THR A 129 6.72 3.78 4.99
C THR A 129 6.52 3.20 3.59
N ASP A 130 6.02 1.96 3.50
CA ASP A 130 5.68 1.33 2.22
C ASP A 130 4.61 2.11 1.45
N TRP A 131 3.55 2.55 2.13
CA TRP A 131 2.55 3.44 1.52
C TRP A 131 3.15 4.78 1.09
N GLY A 132 4.10 5.32 1.84
CA GLY A 132 4.88 6.49 1.46
C GLY A 132 5.65 6.30 0.15
N GLU A 133 6.28 5.14 -0.04
CA GLU A 133 6.96 4.80 -1.30
C GLU A 133 5.97 4.71 -2.46
N VAL A 134 4.83 4.03 -2.27
CA VAL A 134 3.77 3.91 -3.29
C VAL A 134 3.26 5.28 -3.73
N VAL A 135 2.89 6.14 -2.78
CA VAL A 135 2.34 7.47 -3.07
C VAL A 135 3.38 8.36 -3.72
N THR A 136 4.62 8.35 -3.22
CA THR A 136 5.72 9.15 -3.80
C THR A 136 6.01 8.76 -5.24
N GLU A 137 6.05 7.46 -5.55
CA GLU A 137 6.32 6.98 -6.90
C GLU A 137 5.15 7.24 -7.85
N ALA A 138 3.91 7.08 -7.38
CA ALA A 138 2.71 7.43 -8.14
C ALA A 138 2.71 8.93 -8.50
N GLU A 139 2.98 9.80 -7.52
CA GLU A 139 3.08 11.25 -7.75
C GLU A 139 4.20 11.60 -8.72
N ARG A 140 5.39 11.00 -8.54
CA ARG A 140 6.56 11.23 -9.41
C ARG A 140 6.26 10.92 -10.89
N ARG A 141 5.40 9.93 -11.15
CA ARG A 141 5.01 9.53 -12.51
C ARG A 141 3.73 10.21 -13.01
N GLY A 142 2.98 10.88 -12.14
CA GLY A 142 1.63 11.35 -12.44
C GLY A 142 0.64 10.20 -12.67
N TRP A 143 0.85 9.06 -12.00
CA TRP A 143 0.07 7.83 -12.14
C TRP A 143 -0.97 7.69 -11.02
N GLY A 144 -2.03 6.93 -11.28
CA GLY A 144 -3.07 6.61 -10.29
C GLY A 144 -2.70 5.40 -9.44
N ILE A 145 -3.22 5.31 -8.22
CA ILE A 145 -3.05 4.14 -7.33
C ILE A 145 -4.32 3.29 -7.38
N VAL A 146 -4.18 1.98 -7.54
CA VAL A 146 -5.29 1.03 -7.57
C VAL A 146 -5.01 -0.09 -6.56
N GLY A 147 -5.97 -0.36 -5.68
CA GLY A 147 -5.97 -1.52 -4.79
C GLY A 147 -7.00 -2.55 -5.28
N LEU A 148 -6.55 -3.71 -5.73
CA LEU A 148 -7.44 -4.78 -6.20
C LEU A 148 -7.60 -5.86 -5.15
N ARG A 149 -8.85 -6.25 -4.89
CA ARG A 149 -9.17 -7.34 -3.98
C ARG A 149 -9.08 -8.67 -4.72
N CYS A 150 -8.48 -9.67 -4.08
CA CYS A 150 -8.49 -11.07 -4.52
C CYS A 150 -9.11 -12.00 -3.46
#